data_AF-A0A8B5X2H3-F1
#
_entry.id   AF-A0A8B5X2H3-F1
#
_cell.length_a   1.000
_cell.length_b   1.000
_cell.length_c   1.000
_cell.angle_alpha   90.00
_cell.angle_beta   90.00
_cell.angle_gamma   90.00
#
_symmetry.space_group_name_H-M   'P 1'
#
loop_
_entity.id
_entity.type
_entity.pdbx_description
1 polymer ?
#
loop_
_entity_poly.entity_id
_entity_poly.type
_entity_poly.pdbx_seq_one_letter_code
_entity_poly.pdbx_strand_id
1 'polypeptide(L)'
;MATAKSVGRAAGAGPPASRPPGRRGRAFASLNALLKQHLRRSADGRKVVSHATINDRSEFFSRMVRELHDLGYKLADVRRLKPKHVEALMKRWEAAELSASTLQKRFSYLTLLCGWIGKKSMLRPGSTYLEDPDRYRREYAADRDRSWTGAGVDPLEKIAEIERDDPAVARVLRLQHAFGLRIQEASLLNPARDRTDETQLRVVAGTKGGRPRAVPIETDAQRAVLAEAARQAERTRRSMIPPEYDLKQWLKHCYHVLARHGVTRKDGLVGHGLRHQYANDRYEELTGEPAPVRGGGPVADADDRNARCDVTARLGHARPSITTAYYGKERPAPAATPEERQRFLQEQRVQRRLLVERLKDRIGARQNGRGPVGAGTLALRGRLLQGMLATLAKHGAPLHTPDALGESHIDLLLAHWRASPTLSPASARNQVQLLAQLCGWLDRPDLAARVRAAWKTAGASPLSHPRPWSEARIQERLQAIRDRDPRAALHLELVRVVGLTHRQAGMLQPAAAFRDGVLDVLWETPPDRVLRYPIAGARQRAVLDHALALLPAPDERVCPPGLSLPSWLARVYHVLRAVGGIGVPGEPTLADLKDPEAPTPTALPREAYLLARAGLAAPKPR
;
A
#
# COMPACT_ATOMS: atom_id res chain seq x y z
N MET A 1 36.69 77.33 46.02
CA MET A 1 36.78 77.48 44.55
C MET A 1 37.79 76.45 44.03
N ALA A 2 37.32 75.26 43.64
CA ALA A 2 38.12 74.27 42.91
C ALA A 2 37.18 73.21 42.33
N THR A 3 37.16 73.10 41.01
CA THR A 3 36.36 72.20 40.19
C THR A 3 37.09 70.86 39.99
N ALA A 4 36.48 69.74 40.37
CA ALA A 4 36.97 68.40 40.09
C ALA A 4 36.26 67.82 38.85
N LYS A 5 37.01 67.59 37.76
CA LYS A 5 36.58 66.83 36.58
C LYS A 5 36.89 65.35 36.80
N SER A 6 35.87 64.48 36.71
CA SER A 6 36.01 63.03 36.75
C SER A 6 36.37 62.47 35.37
N VAL A 7 37.27 61.49 35.37
CA VAL A 7 37.78 60.77 34.20
C VAL A 7 36.80 59.67 33.80
N GLY A 8 36.34 59.70 32.54
CA GLY A 8 35.44 58.71 31.95
C GLY A 8 36.13 57.38 31.67
N ARG A 9 35.48 56.30 32.10
CA ARG A 9 35.88 54.89 31.95
C ARG A 9 35.53 54.39 30.55
N ALA A 10 36.51 53.92 29.79
CA ALA A 10 36.31 53.31 28.47
C ALA A 10 35.52 52.00 28.57
N ALA A 11 34.43 51.89 27.79
CA ALA A 11 33.59 50.71 27.70
C ALA A 11 34.24 49.62 26.82
N GLY A 12 34.28 48.39 27.33
CA GLY A 12 34.82 47.22 26.65
C GLY A 12 34.01 46.82 25.41
N ALA A 13 34.73 46.49 24.33
CA ALA A 13 34.17 45.95 23.11
C ALA A 13 33.59 44.54 23.35
N GLY A 14 32.30 44.35 23.03
CA GLY A 14 31.65 43.05 23.04
C GLY A 14 32.23 42.07 22.00
N PRO A 15 31.94 40.77 22.13
CA PRO A 15 32.50 39.75 21.24
C PRO A 15 32.09 39.98 19.78
N PRO A 16 32.96 39.67 18.79
CA PRO A 16 32.70 39.94 17.39
C PRO A 16 31.48 39.16 16.90
N ALA A 17 30.54 39.86 16.25
CA ALA A 17 29.37 39.27 15.62
C ALA A 17 29.79 38.17 14.62
N SER A 18 29.22 36.97 14.77
CA SER A 18 29.52 35.84 13.88
C SER A 18 29.28 36.21 12.41
N ARG A 19 30.26 35.94 11.54
CA ARG A 19 30.15 36.20 10.09
C ARG A 19 28.86 35.54 9.55
N PRO A 20 28.07 36.24 8.72
CA PRO A 20 26.84 35.68 8.19
C PRO A 20 27.16 34.43 7.35
N PRO A 21 26.36 33.35 7.45
CA PRO A 21 26.66 32.10 6.78
C PRO A 21 26.77 32.32 5.26
N GLY A 22 27.78 31.71 4.64
CA GLY A 22 27.94 31.70 3.18
C GLY A 22 26.72 31.09 2.47
N ARG A 23 26.65 31.21 1.14
CA ARG A 23 25.47 30.76 0.34
C ARG A 23 25.04 29.33 0.69
N ARG A 24 26.00 28.41 0.88
CA ARG A 24 25.75 27.02 1.29
C ARG A 24 25.07 26.94 2.66
N GLY A 25 25.57 27.68 3.65
CA GLY A 25 24.97 27.73 5.00
C GLY A 25 23.55 28.29 4.97
N ARG A 26 23.28 29.33 4.18
CA ARG A 26 21.92 29.87 3.98
C ARG A 26 20.98 28.87 3.32
N ALA A 27 21.46 28.09 2.35
CA ALA A 27 20.66 27.04 1.73
C ALA A 27 20.28 25.95 2.74
N PHE A 28 21.19 25.54 3.62
CA PHE A 28 20.88 24.62 4.71
C PHE A 28 19.90 25.20 5.72
N ALA A 29 20.02 26.48 6.08
CA ALA A 29 19.06 27.14 6.95
C ALA A 29 17.65 27.14 6.33
N SER A 30 17.53 27.49 5.05
CA SER A 30 16.26 27.43 4.32
C SER A 30 15.70 26.01 4.21
N LEU A 31 16.56 25.02 3.95
CA LEU A 31 16.17 23.61 3.93
C LEU A 31 15.64 23.17 5.29
N ASN A 32 16.36 23.45 6.38
CA ASN A 32 15.97 23.07 7.73
C ASN A 32 14.62 23.67 8.13
N ALA A 33 14.32 24.90 7.71
CA ALA A 33 13.00 25.51 7.90
C ALA A 33 11.89 24.70 7.20
N LEU A 34 12.09 24.29 5.94
CA LEU A 34 11.12 23.45 5.22
C LEU A 34 10.99 22.06 5.86
N LEU A 35 12.10 21.46 6.28
CA LEU A 35 12.10 20.16 6.95
C LEU A 35 11.31 20.21 8.25
N LYS A 36 11.50 21.24 9.08
CA LYS A 36 10.73 21.45 10.32
C LYS A 36 9.23 21.49 10.06
N GLN A 37 8.81 22.11 8.94
CA GLN A 37 7.41 22.27 8.58
C GLN A 37 6.78 21.00 7.98
N HIS A 38 7.49 20.29 7.10
CA HIS A 38 6.88 19.27 6.24
C HIS A 38 7.39 17.84 6.41
N LEU A 39 8.60 17.65 6.97
CA LEU A 39 9.31 16.37 6.89
C LEU A 39 8.56 15.20 7.55
N ARG A 40 7.81 15.49 8.62
CA ARG A 40 7.03 14.51 9.38
C ARG A 40 5.78 14.03 8.63
N ARG A 41 5.39 14.65 7.52
CA ARG A 41 4.14 14.31 6.81
C ARG A 41 4.40 13.48 5.55
N SER A 42 3.43 12.65 5.16
CA SER A 42 3.43 11.97 3.85
C SER A 42 3.31 12.97 2.69
N ALA A 43 3.55 12.49 1.46
CA ALA A 43 3.50 13.34 0.27
C ALA A 43 2.11 13.96 0.00
N ASP A 44 1.04 13.33 0.47
CA ASP A 44 -0.34 13.82 0.41
C ASP A 44 -0.76 14.57 1.70
N GLY A 45 0.15 14.74 2.66
CA GLY A 45 -0.09 15.42 3.94
C GLY A 45 -0.91 14.62 4.96
N ARG A 46 -1.47 13.46 4.59
CA ARG A 46 -2.48 12.74 5.39
C ARG A 46 -1.91 11.92 6.55
N LYS A 47 -0.60 11.65 6.56
CA LYS A 47 0.02 10.65 7.43
C LYS A 47 1.26 11.21 8.12
N VAL A 48 1.62 10.68 9.29
CA VAL A 48 2.92 10.93 9.91
C VAL A 48 3.87 9.83 9.46
N VAL A 49 4.94 10.17 8.75
CA VAL A 49 5.87 9.16 8.24
C VAL A 49 6.77 8.60 9.35
N SER A 50 7.20 7.34 9.20
CA SER A 50 8.09 6.68 10.15
C SER A 50 9.42 7.42 10.35
N HIS A 51 10.06 7.23 11.51
CA HIS A 51 11.37 7.81 11.80
C HIS A 51 12.44 7.45 10.74
N ALA A 52 12.41 6.22 10.21
CA ALA A 52 13.28 5.81 9.12
C ALA A 52 13.07 6.66 7.86
N THR A 53 11.81 6.97 7.51
CA THR A 53 11.47 7.81 6.36
C THR A 53 11.90 9.27 6.58
N ILE A 54 11.75 9.79 7.80
CA ILE A 54 12.21 11.13 8.19
C ILE A 54 13.72 11.25 7.98
N ASN A 55 14.49 10.29 8.49
CA ASN A 55 15.95 10.28 8.38
C ASN A 55 16.41 10.17 6.92
N ASP A 56 15.85 9.23 6.16
CA ASP A 56 16.18 8.99 4.75
C ASP A 56 15.92 10.23 3.86
N ARG A 57 14.79 10.91 4.09
CA ARG A 57 14.48 12.19 3.42
C ARG A 57 15.44 13.30 3.84
N SER A 58 15.71 13.46 5.14
CA SER A 58 16.60 14.49 5.67
C SER A 58 18.01 14.37 5.08
N GLU A 59 18.53 13.13 5.05
CA GLU A 59 19.83 12.83 4.48
C GLU A 59 19.86 13.12 2.98
N PHE A 60 18.83 12.69 2.24
CA PHE A 60 18.72 12.97 0.81
C PHE A 60 18.72 14.47 0.51
N PHE A 61 17.89 15.27 1.18
CA PHE A 61 17.82 16.71 0.88
C PHE A 61 19.12 17.43 1.24
N SER A 62 19.75 17.02 2.34
CA SER A 62 21.07 17.53 2.72
C SER A 62 22.15 17.15 1.71
N ARG A 63 22.07 15.95 1.13
CA ARG A 63 22.96 15.50 0.04
C ARG A 63 22.72 16.29 -1.24
N MET A 64 21.46 16.50 -1.62
CA MET A 64 21.06 17.27 -2.80
C MET A 64 21.64 18.69 -2.77
N VAL A 65 21.59 19.39 -1.63
CA VAL A 65 22.20 20.73 -1.50
C VAL A 65 23.71 20.68 -1.72
N ARG A 66 24.40 19.67 -1.19
CA ARG A 66 25.86 19.48 -1.39
C ARG A 66 26.17 19.21 -2.87
N GLU A 67 25.50 18.23 -3.46
CA GLU A 67 25.71 17.83 -4.86
C GLU A 67 25.49 19.02 -5.82
N LEU A 68 24.48 19.86 -5.58
CA LEU A 68 24.25 21.07 -6.37
C LEU A 68 25.38 22.10 -6.23
N HIS A 69 25.89 22.32 -5.01
CA HIS A 69 27.02 23.22 -4.78
C HIS A 69 28.32 22.69 -5.40
N ASP A 70 28.54 21.38 -5.37
CA ASP A 70 29.68 20.71 -5.99
C ASP A 70 29.61 20.81 -7.52
N LEU A 71 28.41 20.74 -8.10
CA LEU A 71 28.14 21.01 -9.52
C LEU A 71 28.20 22.50 -9.90
N GLY A 72 28.63 23.38 -8.99
CA GLY A 72 28.75 24.82 -9.23
C GLY A 72 27.46 25.64 -9.02
N TYR A 73 26.31 25.01 -8.74
CA TYR A 73 25.06 25.71 -8.44
C TYR A 73 25.05 26.19 -6.98
N LYS A 74 25.57 27.39 -6.75
CA LYS A 74 25.66 28.03 -5.42
C LYS A 74 24.31 28.56 -4.92
N LEU A 75 23.35 27.67 -4.70
CA LEU A 75 22.05 27.97 -4.10
C LEU A 75 22.24 28.63 -2.73
N ALA A 76 21.55 29.75 -2.51
CA ALA A 76 21.44 30.39 -1.20
C ALA A 76 20.12 30.04 -0.48
N ASP A 77 19.14 29.52 -1.23
CA ASP A 77 17.81 29.17 -0.73
C ASP A 77 17.24 28.04 -1.61
N VAL A 78 16.82 26.93 -1.00
CA VAL A 78 16.24 25.78 -1.71
C VAL A 78 14.91 26.10 -2.40
N ARG A 79 14.19 27.15 -1.99
CA ARG A 79 12.99 27.64 -2.69
C ARG A 79 13.33 28.18 -4.09
N ARG A 80 14.60 28.51 -4.35
CA ARG A 80 15.10 28.99 -5.65
C ARG A 80 15.51 27.85 -6.60
N LEU A 81 15.11 26.60 -6.32
CA LEU A 81 15.24 25.52 -7.29
C LEU A 81 14.56 25.89 -8.62
N LYS A 82 15.20 25.47 -9.72
CA LYS A 82 14.84 25.72 -11.13
C LYS A 82 15.01 24.40 -11.92
N PRO A 83 14.38 24.25 -13.10
CA PRO A 83 14.49 23.04 -13.93
C PRO A 83 15.93 22.57 -14.17
N LYS A 84 16.86 23.50 -14.47
CA LYS A 84 18.28 23.20 -14.68
C LYS A 84 18.97 22.47 -13.51
N HIS A 85 18.53 22.71 -12.28
CA HIS A 85 19.11 22.04 -11.10
C HIS A 85 18.64 20.58 -11.03
N VAL A 86 17.39 20.32 -11.39
CA VAL A 86 16.84 18.95 -11.45
C VAL A 86 17.55 18.18 -12.56
N GLU A 87 17.71 18.81 -13.72
CA GLU A 87 18.44 18.22 -14.85
C GLU A 87 19.89 17.88 -14.49
N ALA A 88 20.63 18.81 -13.88
CA ALA A 88 22.01 18.57 -13.48
C ALA A 88 22.16 17.43 -12.46
N LEU A 89 21.21 17.31 -11.52
CA LEU A 89 21.19 16.21 -10.57
C LEU A 89 20.88 14.87 -11.24
N MET A 90 19.88 14.82 -12.13
CA MET A 90 19.51 13.60 -12.84
C MET A 90 20.65 13.11 -13.74
N LYS A 91 21.28 14.01 -14.51
CA LYS A 91 22.48 13.71 -15.32
C LYS A 91 23.64 13.20 -14.47
N ARG A 92 23.92 13.84 -13.32
CA ARG A 92 24.96 13.36 -12.38
C ARG A 92 24.65 11.96 -11.86
N TRP A 93 23.38 11.66 -11.57
CA TRP A 93 22.98 10.35 -11.06
C TRP A 93 22.99 9.25 -12.12
N GLU A 94 22.72 9.61 -13.37
CA GLU A 94 22.86 8.72 -14.53
C GLU A 94 24.32 8.40 -14.81
N ALA A 95 25.19 9.43 -14.84
CA ALA A 95 26.63 9.26 -15.02
C ALA A 95 27.28 8.47 -13.87
N ALA A 96 26.73 8.55 -12.65
CA ALA A 96 27.13 7.73 -11.51
C ALA A 96 26.50 6.32 -11.51
N GLU A 97 25.84 5.94 -12.60
CA GLU A 97 25.24 4.63 -12.82
C GLU A 97 24.31 4.14 -11.72
N LEU A 98 23.54 5.07 -11.12
CA LEU A 98 22.61 4.69 -10.08
C LEU A 98 21.49 3.81 -10.65
N SER A 99 21.12 2.76 -9.90
CA SER A 99 20.02 1.87 -10.29
C SER A 99 18.71 2.62 -10.55
N ALA A 100 17.86 2.08 -11.43
CA ALA A 100 16.51 2.58 -11.69
C ALA A 100 15.71 2.83 -10.40
N SER A 101 15.87 1.95 -9.40
CA SER A 101 15.21 2.08 -8.09
C SER A 101 15.67 3.31 -7.31
N THR A 102 16.96 3.61 -7.39
CA THR A 102 17.58 4.76 -6.73
C THR A 102 17.19 6.04 -7.46
N LEU A 103 17.23 6.07 -8.80
CA LEU A 103 16.81 7.20 -9.63
C LEU A 103 15.35 7.59 -9.33
N GLN A 104 14.43 6.61 -9.39
CA GLN A 104 13.01 6.84 -9.08
C GLN A 104 12.79 7.34 -7.65
N LYS A 105 13.53 6.80 -6.67
CA LYS A 105 13.44 7.23 -5.26
C LYS A 105 13.90 8.67 -5.09
N ARG A 106 15.09 9.02 -5.60
CA ARG A 106 15.64 10.38 -5.54
C ARG A 106 14.73 11.37 -6.26
N PHE A 107 14.23 11.02 -7.45
CA PHE A 107 13.28 11.84 -8.20
C PHE A 107 11.93 12.03 -7.46
N SER A 108 11.46 10.99 -6.76
CA SER A 108 10.27 11.08 -5.91
C SER A 108 10.46 12.08 -4.76
N TYR A 109 11.66 12.15 -4.18
CA TYR A 109 11.98 13.14 -3.15
C TYR A 109 12.13 14.55 -3.72
N LEU A 110 12.71 14.71 -4.92
CA LEU A 110 12.68 15.99 -5.63
C LEU A 110 11.24 16.45 -5.87
N THR A 111 10.36 15.54 -6.30
CA THR A 111 8.93 15.82 -6.50
C THR A 111 8.25 16.27 -5.22
N LEU A 112 8.59 15.63 -4.10
CA LEU A 112 8.09 16.00 -2.78
C LEU A 112 8.53 17.42 -2.37
N LEU A 113 9.83 17.72 -2.47
CA LEU A 113 10.36 19.05 -2.17
C LEU A 113 9.76 20.12 -3.07
N CYS A 114 9.65 19.85 -4.37
CA CYS A 114 9.03 20.75 -5.33
C CYS A 114 7.56 20.98 -5.01
N GLY A 115 6.85 19.97 -4.48
CA GLY A 115 5.52 20.12 -3.90
C GLY A 115 5.49 21.09 -2.73
N TRP A 116 6.41 20.95 -1.76
CA TRP A 116 6.48 21.83 -0.58
C TRP A 116 6.74 23.30 -0.93
N ILE A 117 7.55 23.57 -1.96
CA ILE A 117 7.87 24.93 -2.39
C ILE A 117 6.94 25.47 -3.48
N GLY A 118 5.84 24.77 -3.80
CA GLY A 118 4.85 25.21 -4.80
C GLY A 118 5.33 25.15 -6.26
N LYS A 119 6.37 24.38 -6.57
CA LYS A 119 7.00 24.28 -7.90
C LYS A 119 6.88 22.89 -8.55
N LYS A 120 5.89 22.09 -8.16
CA LYS A 120 5.71 20.74 -8.71
C LYS A 120 5.54 20.73 -10.25
N SER A 121 4.93 21.77 -10.81
CA SER A 121 4.71 21.92 -12.26
C SER A 121 5.99 22.08 -13.08
N MET A 122 7.13 22.41 -12.46
CA MET A 122 8.41 22.52 -13.19
C MET A 122 9.05 21.16 -13.51
N LEU A 123 8.47 20.07 -13.01
CA LEU A 123 8.98 18.72 -13.18
C LEU A 123 8.31 18.03 -14.38
N ARG A 124 9.14 17.49 -15.27
CA ARG A 124 8.75 16.57 -16.34
C ARG A 124 8.76 15.12 -15.83
N PRO A 125 8.26 14.11 -16.58
CA PRO A 125 8.42 12.72 -16.18
C PRO A 125 9.89 12.36 -15.96
N GLY A 126 10.21 11.63 -14.89
CA GLY A 126 11.60 11.38 -14.46
C GLY A 126 12.51 10.77 -15.54
N SER A 127 11.97 9.89 -16.38
CA SER A 127 12.70 9.28 -17.50
C SER A 127 13.15 10.29 -18.57
N THR A 128 12.49 11.44 -18.69
CA THR A 128 12.83 12.47 -19.69
C THR A 128 14.04 13.35 -19.30
N TYR A 129 14.61 13.11 -18.12
CA TYR A 129 15.84 13.76 -17.68
C TYR A 129 17.09 12.92 -17.93
N LEU A 130 16.90 11.68 -18.39
CA LEU A 130 17.97 10.74 -18.68
C LEU A 130 18.29 10.78 -20.18
N GLU A 131 19.55 10.52 -20.52
CA GLU A 131 19.97 10.25 -21.90
C GLU A 131 19.40 8.93 -22.39
N ASP A 132 19.39 7.91 -21.53
CA ASP A 132 18.69 6.64 -21.76
C ASP A 132 17.45 6.52 -20.85
N PRO A 133 16.23 6.74 -21.39
CA PRO A 133 14.98 6.61 -20.64
C PRO A 133 14.73 5.22 -20.05
N ASP A 134 15.28 4.15 -20.64
CA ASP A 134 15.09 2.78 -20.17
C ASP A 134 15.82 2.51 -18.85
N ARG A 135 16.89 3.26 -18.54
CA ARG A 135 17.53 3.24 -17.20
C ARG A 135 16.61 3.68 -16.08
N TYR A 136 15.51 4.37 -16.40
CA TYR A 136 14.49 4.74 -15.42
C TYR A 136 13.48 3.62 -15.16
N ARG A 137 13.40 2.59 -16.02
CA ARG A 137 12.44 1.48 -15.92
C ARG A 137 12.86 0.51 -14.82
N ARG A 138 11.90 0.13 -13.96
CA ARG A 138 12.13 -0.90 -12.94
C ARG A 138 11.50 -2.21 -13.34
N GLU A 139 12.33 -3.25 -13.36
CA GLU A 139 11.87 -4.62 -13.37
C GLU A 139 11.76 -5.11 -11.92
N TYR A 140 10.58 -5.61 -11.59
CA TYR A 140 10.25 -6.06 -10.23
C TYR A 140 10.29 -7.57 -10.09
N ALA A 141 10.34 -8.32 -11.20
CA ALA A 141 10.57 -9.74 -11.17
C ALA A 141 12.02 -9.99 -10.73
N ALA A 142 12.25 -11.02 -9.93
CA ALA A 142 13.60 -11.52 -9.73
C ALA A 142 14.12 -12.09 -11.05
N ASP A 143 15.34 -11.70 -11.37
CA ASP A 143 16.13 -12.07 -12.55
C ASP A 143 17.14 -13.18 -12.26
N ARG A 144 17.41 -13.41 -10.97
CA ARG A 144 18.32 -14.44 -10.46
C ARG A 144 17.88 -14.86 -9.05
N ASP A 145 18.30 -16.05 -8.62
CA ASP A 145 18.13 -16.46 -7.23
C ASP A 145 18.97 -15.55 -6.31
N ARG A 146 18.33 -15.02 -5.26
CA ARG A 146 18.93 -14.17 -4.23
C ARG A 146 18.94 -14.83 -2.85
N SER A 147 18.61 -16.12 -2.82
CA SER A 147 18.71 -16.97 -1.65
C SER A 147 20.18 -17.23 -1.29
N TRP A 148 20.43 -17.78 -0.11
CA TRP A 148 21.80 -18.12 0.30
C TRP A 148 22.30 -19.33 -0.48
N THR A 149 21.46 -20.35 -0.67
CA THR A 149 21.79 -21.50 -1.51
C THR A 149 22.07 -21.08 -2.96
N GLY A 150 21.30 -20.12 -3.50
CA GLY A 150 21.55 -19.55 -4.83
C GLY A 150 22.86 -18.78 -4.95
N ALA A 151 23.48 -18.40 -3.82
CA ALA A 151 24.83 -17.82 -3.76
C ALA A 151 25.91 -18.87 -3.42
N GLY A 152 25.57 -20.16 -3.42
CA GLY A 152 26.48 -21.25 -3.08
C GLY A 152 26.78 -21.37 -1.58
N VAL A 153 25.94 -20.79 -0.71
CA VAL A 153 26.14 -20.78 0.75
C VAL A 153 25.05 -21.60 1.41
N ASP A 154 25.43 -22.63 2.17
CA ASP A 154 24.49 -23.35 3.01
C ASP A 154 23.99 -22.45 4.17
N PRO A 155 22.66 -22.24 4.29
CA PRO A 155 22.09 -21.41 5.36
C PRO A 155 22.45 -21.87 6.77
N LEU A 156 22.39 -23.17 7.04
CA LEU A 156 22.58 -23.73 8.38
C LEU A 156 24.05 -23.67 8.78
N GLU A 157 24.97 -24.01 7.88
CA GLU A 157 26.41 -23.93 8.14
C GLU A 157 26.86 -22.49 8.42
N LYS A 158 26.42 -21.53 7.58
CA LYS A 158 26.77 -20.12 7.78
C LYS A 158 26.13 -19.55 9.05
N ILE A 159 24.92 -19.98 9.43
CA ILE A 159 24.31 -19.59 10.70
C ILE A 159 25.10 -20.18 11.88
N ALA A 160 25.55 -21.43 11.81
CA ALA A 160 26.37 -22.06 12.84
C ALA A 160 27.76 -21.41 12.97
N GLU A 161 28.34 -20.94 11.87
CA GLU A 161 29.55 -20.10 11.88
C GLU A 161 29.32 -18.81 12.67
N ILE A 162 28.25 -18.07 12.36
CA ILE A 162 27.90 -16.81 13.05
C ILE A 162 27.58 -17.07 14.53
N GLU A 163 26.97 -18.21 14.87
CA GLU A 163 26.66 -18.56 16.26
C GLU A 163 27.90 -18.63 17.15
N ARG A 164 29.05 -19.06 16.62
CA ARG A 164 30.30 -19.12 17.40
C ARG A 164 30.79 -17.74 17.85
N ASP A 165 30.43 -16.69 17.12
CA ASP A 165 30.73 -15.28 17.44
C ASP A 165 29.59 -14.60 18.19
N ASP A 166 28.34 -14.78 17.73
CA ASP A 166 27.15 -14.18 18.33
C ASP A 166 25.92 -15.11 18.28
N PRO A 167 25.65 -15.86 19.37
CA PRO A 167 24.49 -16.74 19.48
C PRO A 167 23.14 -16.01 19.46
N ALA A 168 23.10 -14.71 19.77
CA ALA A 168 21.87 -13.93 19.76
C ALA A 168 21.48 -13.54 18.33
N VAL A 169 22.45 -13.15 17.50
CA VAL A 169 22.25 -12.89 16.07
C VAL A 169 21.90 -14.17 15.33
N ALA A 170 22.59 -15.29 15.59
CA ALA A 170 22.29 -16.58 14.96
C ALA A 170 20.83 -17.02 15.18
N ARG A 171 20.29 -16.85 16.40
CA ARG A 171 18.88 -17.14 16.72
C ARG A 171 17.89 -16.32 15.88
N VAL A 172 18.18 -15.03 15.65
CA VAL A 172 17.38 -14.18 14.76
C VAL A 172 17.46 -14.70 13.32
N LEU A 173 18.62 -15.14 12.84
CA LEU A 173 18.78 -15.70 11.50
C LEU A 173 18.04 -17.04 11.33
N ARG A 174 18.04 -17.92 12.34
CA ARG A 174 17.24 -19.15 12.35
C ARG A 174 15.75 -18.85 12.19
N LEU A 175 15.24 -17.85 12.91
CA LEU A 175 13.85 -17.40 12.77
C LEU A 175 13.56 -16.82 11.38
N GLN A 176 14.51 -16.10 10.78
CA GLN A 176 14.36 -15.63 9.40
C GLN A 176 14.32 -16.77 8.38
N HIS A 177 15.17 -17.79 8.56
CA HIS A 177 15.24 -18.95 7.69
C HIS A 177 13.98 -19.82 7.80
N ALA A 178 13.57 -20.17 9.02
CA ALA A 178 12.45 -21.09 9.28
C ALA A 178 11.06 -20.52 8.93
N PHE A 179 10.88 -19.21 9.02
CA PHE A 179 9.56 -18.55 8.86
C PHE A 179 9.54 -17.42 7.83
N GLY A 180 10.65 -17.21 7.11
CA GLY A 180 10.79 -16.12 6.14
C GLY A 180 10.66 -14.73 6.78
N LEU A 181 10.92 -14.56 8.09
CA LEU A 181 10.73 -13.28 8.77
C LEU A 181 11.73 -12.23 8.28
N ARG A 182 11.34 -10.94 8.36
CA ARG A 182 12.31 -9.84 8.27
C ARG A 182 13.14 -9.80 9.56
N ILE A 183 14.39 -9.35 9.48
CA ILE A 183 15.27 -9.25 10.65
C ILE A 183 14.64 -8.50 11.83
N GLN A 184 13.89 -7.42 11.57
CA GLN A 184 13.16 -6.69 12.61
C GLN A 184 11.95 -7.47 13.17
N GLU A 185 11.25 -8.22 12.32
CA GLU A 185 10.14 -9.09 12.76
C GLU A 185 10.67 -10.22 13.65
N ALA A 186 11.73 -10.90 13.21
CA ALA A 186 12.41 -11.95 13.97
C ALA A 186 12.99 -11.42 15.30
N SER A 187 13.60 -10.23 15.28
CA SER A 187 14.16 -9.61 16.49
C SER A 187 13.08 -9.29 17.54
N LEU A 188 11.89 -8.85 17.09
CA LEU A 188 10.80 -8.46 17.99
C LEU A 188 9.91 -9.63 18.41
N LEU A 189 10.13 -10.83 17.86
CA LEU A 189 9.32 -12.01 18.13
C LEU A 189 9.40 -12.41 19.61
N ASN A 190 8.26 -12.79 20.17
CA ASN A 190 8.15 -13.47 21.46
C ASN A 190 7.14 -14.62 21.32
N PRO A 191 7.59 -15.88 21.32
CA PRO A 191 6.68 -17.01 21.13
C PRO A 191 5.51 -17.06 22.13
N ALA A 192 5.72 -16.72 23.41
CA ALA A 192 4.64 -16.72 24.40
C ALA A 192 3.53 -15.69 24.08
N ARG A 193 3.88 -14.61 23.38
CA ARG A 193 2.94 -13.57 22.95
C ARG A 193 2.36 -13.83 21.56
N ASP A 194 3.22 -14.26 20.64
CA ASP A 194 2.96 -14.25 19.21
C ASP A 194 2.43 -15.61 18.71
N ARG A 195 2.66 -16.71 19.44
CA ARG A 195 2.04 -17.99 19.12
C ARG A 195 0.55 -17.93 19.47
N THR A 196 -0.31 -18.25 18.51
CA THR A 196 -1.77 -18.27 18.74
C THR A 196 -2.24 -19.62 19.25
N ASP A 197 -1.61 -20.68 18.74
CA ASP A 197 -1.89 -22.08 19.03
C ASP A 197 -0.68 -22.93 18.59
N GLU A 198 -0.79 -24.26 18.66
CA GLU A 198 0.33 -25.14 18.33
C GLU A 198 0.79 -25.06 16.86
N THR A 199 -0.06 -24.53 15.97
CA THR A 199 0.09 -24.56 14.51
C THR A 199 0.34 -23.19 13.87
N GLN A 200 0.23 -22.08 14.61
CA GLN A 200 0.27 -20.73 14.03
C GLN A 200 1.08 -19.72 14.86
N LEU A 201 1.83 -18.88 14.14
CA LEU A 201 2.58 -17.74 14.67
C LEU A 201 2.02 -16.42 14.11
N ARG A 202 1.55 -15.55 14.99
CA ARG A 202 1.07 -14.22 14.64
C ARG A 202 2.19 -13.18 14.64
N VAL A 203 2.63 -12.79 13.45
CA VAL A 203 3.66 -11.77 13.26
C VAL A 203 3.01 -10.38 13.17
N VAL A 204 3.21 -9.55 14.19
CA VAL A 204 2.64 -8.19 14.28
C VAL A 204 3.74 -7.13 14.39
N ALA A 205 4.63 -7.28 15.36
CA ALA A 205 5.72 -6.35 15.63
C ALA A 205 6.78 -6.40 14.51
N GLY A 206 7.32 -5.24 14.13
CA GLY A 206 8.34 -5.13 13.07
C GLY A 206 7.82 -5.26 11.64
N THR A 207 6.52 -5.53 11.44
CA THR A 207 5.94 -5.66 10.11
C THR A 207 5.98 -4.33 9.35
N LYS A 208 6.34 -4.40 8.05
CA LYS A 208 6.39 -3.19 7.21
C LYS A 208 5.00 -2.60 7.05
N GLY A 209 4.82 -1.38 7.54
CA GLY A 209 3.52 -0.70 7.55
C GLY A 209 2.55 -1.23 8.60
N GLY A 210 3.02 -2.03 9.57
CA GLY A 210 2.23 -2.56 10.69
C GLY A 210 1.06 -3.45 10.26
N ARG A 211 1.33 -4.32 9.28
CA ARG A 211 0.37 -5.24 8.69
C ARG A 211 0.58 -6.62 9.31
N PRO A 212 -0.30 -7.08 10.22
CA PRO A 212 -0.14 -8.38 10.86
C PRO A 212 -0.29 -9.50 9.82
N ARG A 213 0.23 -10.68 10.14
CA ARG A 213 -0.06 -11.92 9.40
C ARG A 213 0.09 -13.12 10.34
N ALA A 214 -0.60 -14.22 10.05
CA ALA A 214 -0.21 -15.49 10.62
C ALA A 214 0.80 -16.17 9.69
N VAL A 215 1.67 -16.97 10.28
CA VAL A 215 2.63 -17.83 9.61
C VAL A 215 2.46 -19.23 10.21
N PRO A 216 2.20 -20.26 9.39
CA PRO A 216 2.06 -21.63 9.89
C PRO A 216 3.32 -22.17 10.58
N ILE A 217 3.11 -23.08 11.53
CA ILE A 217 4.11 -23.88 12.23
C ILE A 217 3.86 -25.34 11.81
N GLU A 218 4.59 -25.77 10.80
CA GLU A 218 4.36 -27.03 10.07
C GLU A 218 5.43 -28.08 10.43
N THR A 219 6.69 -27.65 10.57
CA THR A 219 7.83 -28.57 10.69
C THR A 219 8.39 -28.67 12.11
N ASP A 220 9.05 -29.80 12.42
CA ASP A 220 9.74 -29.98 13.70
C ASP A 220 10.92 -29.01 13.84
N ALA A 221 11.58 -28.67 12.74
CA ALA A 221 12.60 -27.62 12.71
C ALA A 221 12.03 -26.26 13.14
N GLN A 222 10.85 -25.88 12.65
CA GLN A 222 10.16 -24.66 13.09
C GLN A 222 9.81 -24.70 14.59
N ARG A 223 9.31 -25.84 15.08
CA ARG A 223 9.01 -26.04 16.51
C ARG A 223 10.27 -25.92 17.37
N ALA A 224 11.38 -26.51 16.95
CA ALA A 224 12.66 -26.43 17.66
C ALA A 224 13.19 -24.99 17.74
N VAL A 225 13.15 -24.25 16.62
CA VAL A 225 13.56 -22.82 16.59
C VAL A 225 12.65 -21.97 17.48
N LEU A 226 11.33 -22.25 17.53
CA LEU A 226 10.42 -21.55 18.42
C LEU A 226 10.66 -21.88 19.90
N ALA A 227 11.00 -23.13 20.23
CA ALA A 227 11.36 -23.51 21.60
C ALA A 227 12.63 -22.79 22.06
N GLU A 228 13.63 -22.67 21.18
CA GLU A 228 14.82 -21.86 21.42
C GLU A 228 14.48 -20.37 21.64
N ALA A 229 13.61 -19.81 20.78
CA ALA A 229 13.14 -18.44 20.91
C ALA A 229 12.33 -18.22 22.20
N ALA A 230 11.54 -19.20 22.65
CA ALA A 230 10.73 -19.12 23.86
C ALA A 230 11.62 -18.98 25.10
N ARG A 231 12.65 -19.82 25.23
CA ARG A 231 13.64 -19.73 26.33
C ARG A 231 14.32 -18.36 26.36
N GLN A 232 14.65 -17.81 25.20
CA GLN A 232 15.24 -16.47 25.11
C GLN A 232 14.27 -15.35 25.49
N ALA A 233 13.01 -15.44 25.04
CA ALA A 233 11.99 -14.44 25.35
C ALA A 233 11.63 -14.46 26.84
N GLU A 234 11.68 -15.63 27.48
CA GLU A 234 11.51 -15.80 28.93
C GLU A 234 12.65 -15.15 29.70
N ARG A 235 13.90 -15.45 29.33
CA ARG A 235 15.11 -14.86 29.93
C ARG A 235 15.13 -13.34 29.83
N THR A 236 14.73 -12.78 28.68
CA THR A 236 14.71 -11.33 28.48
C THR A 236 13.41 -10.66 28.92
N ARG A 237 12.39 -11.47 29.26
CA ARG A 237 11.00 -11.05 29.53
C ARG A 237 10.39 -10.19 28.42
N ARG A 238 10.90 -10.27 27.18
CA ARG A 238 10.45 -9.38 26.08
C ARG A 238 10.45 -10.01 24.70
N SER A 239 11.60 -10.40 24.15
CA SER A 239 11.78 -10.73 22.74
C SER A 239 13.17 -11.30 22.48
N MET A 240 13.58 -11.43 21.21
CA MET A 240 14.93 -11.90 20.88
C MET A 240 16.01 -10.86 21.19
N ILE A 241 15.64 -9.60 21.47
CA ILE A 241 16.59 -8.52 21.72
C ILE A 241 17.19 -8.65 23.13
N PRO A 242 18.52 -8.79 23.29
CA PRO A 242 19.18 -8.80 24.59
C PRO A 242 18.97 -7.49 25.38
N PRO A 243 18.67 -7.51 26.70
CA PRO A 243 18.18 -6.38 27.49
C PRO A 243 18.97 -5.06 27.36
N GLU A 244 20.27 -5.16 27.15
CA GLU A 244 21.23 -4.07 26.98
C GLU A 244 21.03 -3.25 25.69
N TYR A 245 20.27 -3.78 24.73
CA TYR A 245 19.97 -3.09 23.47
C TYR A 245 18.53 -2.57 23.42
N ASP A 246 18.36 -1.35 22.91
CA ASP A 246 17.13 -0.94 22.24
C ASP A 246 17.05 -1.51 20.82
N LEU A 247 15.90 -1.40 20.16
CA LEU A 247 15.71 -1.94 18.81
C LEU A 247 16.69 -1.35 17.78
N LYS A 248 17.01 -0.06 17.88
CA LYS A 248 17.89 0.60 16.92
C LYS A 248 19.33 0.12 17.10
N GLN A 249 19.79 0.03 18.34
CA GLN A 249 21.11 -0.48 18.70
C GLN A 249 21.23 -1.95 18.30
N TRP A 250 20.22 -2.75 18.59
CA TRP A 250 20.17 -4.17 18.22
C TRP A 250 20.26 -4.40 16.71
N LEU A 251 19.45 -3.70 15.92
CA LEU A 251 19.52 -3.86 14.46
C LEU A 251 20.89 -3.43 13.92
N LYS A 252 21.49 -2.37 14.47
CA LYS A 252 22.86 -1.96 14.11
C LYS A 252 23.87 -3.05 14.46
N HIS A 253 23.75 -3.66 15.65
CA HIS A 253 24.58 -4.77 16.10
C HIS A 253 24.47 -5.98 15.16
N CYS A 254 23.24 -6.43 14.85
CA CYS A 254 23.03 -7.51 13.89
C CYS A 254 23.73 -7.25 12.54
N TYR A 255 23.58 -6.05 11.96
CA TYR A 255 24.23 -5.73 10.70
C TYR A 255 25.76 -5.66 10.81
N HIS A 256 26.30 -5.30 11.97
CA HIS A 256 27.75 -5.31 12.21
C HIS A 256 28.28 -6.74 12.26
N VAL A 257 27.64 -7.64 13.02
CA VAL A 257 27.99 -9.07 13.05
C VAL A 257 27.90 -9.68 11.65
N LEU A 258 26.79 -9.47 10.95
CA LEU A 258 26.62 -9.94 9.57
C LEU A 258 27.75 -9.47 8.65
N ALA A 259 28.19 -8.21 8.79
CA ALA A 259 29.28 -7.68 7.99
C ALA A 259 30.64 -8.31 8.29
N ARG A 260 30.91 -8.72 9.55
CA ARG A 260 32.13 -9.44 9.91
C ARG A 260 32.20 -10.83 9.27
N HIS A 261 31.05 -11.46 9.04
CA HIS A 261 30.93 -12.79 8.43
C HIS A 261 30.69 -12.76 6.90
N GLY A 262 30.96 -11.63 6.23
CA GLY A 262 30.80 -11.51 4.79
C GLY A 262 29.34 -11.50 4.31
N VAL A 263 28.36 -11.31 5.19
CA VAL A 263 26.94 -11.18 4.83
C VAL A 263 26.65 -9.71 4.51
N THR A 264 27.24 -9.22 3.42
CA THR A 264 26.95 -7.87 2.90
C THR A 264 26.69 -7.84 1.39
N ARG A 265 26.07 -6.75 0.93
CA ARG A 265 25.80 -6.56 -0.52
C ARG A 265 27.07 -6.60 -1.38
N LYS A 266 28.21 -6.10 -0.88
CA LYS A 266 29.48 -6.11 -1.63
C LYS A 266 30.02 -7.53 -1.81
N ASP A 267 29.71 -8.42 -0.87
CA ASP A 267 30.16 -9.81 -0.84
C ASP A 267 29.13 -10.75 -1.51
N GLY A 268 28.09 -10.20 -2.12
CA GLY A 268 27.05 -10.97 -2.82
C GLY A 268 26.01 -11.65 -1.91
N LEU A 269 26.21 -11.67 -0.60
CA LEU A 269 25.35 -12.36 0.37
C LEU A 269 24.65 -11.36 1.31
N VAL A 270 23.33 -11.41 1.46
CA VAL A 270 22.61 -10.47 2.35
C VAL A 270 21.67 -11.21 3.30
N GLY A 271 21.48 -10.68 4.52
CA GLY A 271 20.56 -11.30 5.49
C GLY A 271 19.10 -11.39 5.02
N HIS A 272 18.68 -10.56 4.05
CA HIS A 272 17.36 -10.70 3.42
C HIS A 272 17.28 -11.93 2.49
N GLY A 273 18.42 -12.50 2.10
CA GLY A 273 18.51 -13.71 1.27
C GLY A 273 17.87 -14.93 1.94
N LEU A 274 17.91 -15.05 3.27
CA LEU A 274 17.19 -16.11 4.01
C LEU A 274 15.67 -16.05 3.80
N ARG A 275 15.13 -14.86 3.54
CA ARG A 275 13.71 -14.71 3.20
C ARG A 275 13.43 -15.06 1.74
N HIS A 276 14.39 -14.84 0.83
CA HIS A 276 14.32 -15.36 -0.53
C HIS A 276 14.36 -16.89 -0.53
N GLN A 277 15.26 -17.47 0.28
CA GLN A 277 15.35 -18.91 0.54
C GLN A 277 13.99 -19.48 0.92
N TYR A 278 13.41 -19.03 2.03
CA TYR A 278 12.08 -19.47 2.49
C TYR A 278 10.98 -19.36 1.41
N ALA A 279 10.98 -18.26 0.65
CA ALA A 279 9.96 -18.04 -0.37
C ALA A 279 10.08 -19.00 -1.55
N ASN A 280 11.31 -19.32 -1.98
CA ASN A 280 11.58 -20.24 -3.06
C ASN A 280 11.34 -21.69 -2.61
N ASP A 281 11.83 -22.07 -1.42
CA ASP A 281 11.64 -23.40 -0.85
C ASP A 281 10.14 -23.71 -0.67
N ARG A 282 9.36 -22.75 -0.14
CA ARG A 282 7.92 -22.94 0.03
C ARG A 282 7.16 -23.02 -1.30
N TYR A 283 7.60 -22.28 -2.32
CA TYR A 283 7.00 -22.39 -3.65
C TYR A 283 7.22 -23.80 -4.22
N GLU A 284 8.44 -24.31 -4.08
CA GLU A 284 8.82 -25.65 -4.52
C GLU A 284 8.07 -26.74 -3.76
N GLU A 285 7.96 -26.63 -2.44
CA GLU A 285 7.16 -27.54 -1.61
C GLU A 285 5.66 -27.56 -1.99
N LEU A 286 5.11 -26.44 -2.47
CA LEU A 286 3.69 -26.33 -2.84
C LEU A 286 3.39 -26.79 -4.26
N THR A 287 4.37 -26.66 -5.16
CA THR A 287 4.17 -26.92 -6.60
C THR A 287 4.83 -28.21 -7.06
N GLY A 288 5.77 -28.76 -6.28
CA GLY A 288 6.62 -29.88 -6.67
C GLY A 288 7.75 -29.49 -7.62
N GLU A 289 7.84 -28.21 -8.02
CA GLU A 289 8.80 -27.70 -9.00
C GLU A 289 9.59 -26.52 -8.44
N PRO A 290 10.91 -26.42 -8.71
CA PRO A 290 11.68 -25.26 -8.27
C PRO A 290 11.07 -23.94 -8.77
N ALA A 291 11.27 -22.87 -8.00
CA ALA A 291 10.85 -21.53 -8.43
C ALA A 291 11.48 -21.16 -9.80
N PRO A 292 10.82 -20.32 -10.63
CA PRO A 292 11.35 -19.93 -11.95
C PRO A 292 12.78 -19.36 -11.93
N VAL A 293 13.17 -18.61 -10.88
CA VAL A 293 14.55 -18.10 -10.70
C VAL A 293 15.59 -19.17 -10.37
N ARG A 294 15.14 -20.35 -9.95
CA ARG A 294 15.96 -21.56 -9.74
C ARG A 294 15.91 -22.52 -10.94
N GLY A 295 15.23 -22.13 -12.02
CA GLY A 295 15.17 -22.90 -13.26
C GLY A 295 14.13 -24.02 -13.29
N GLY A 296 13.12 -24.00 -12.41
CA GLY A 296 12.06 -25.01 -12.43
C GLY A 296 11.17 -24.94 -13.67
N GLY A 297 10.48 -26.06 -13.93
CA GLY A 297 9.66 -26.27 -15.12
C GLY A 297 8.31 -25.53 -15.08
N PRO A 298 7.50 -25.69 -16.14
CA PRO A 298 6.13 -25.16 -16.15
C PRO A 298 5.27 -25.84 -15.08
N VAL A 299 4.52 -25.04 -14.32
CA VAL A 299 3.56 -25.49 -13.31
C VAL A 299 2.14 -25.20 -13.82
N ALA A 300 1.16 -26.01 -13.43
CA ALA A 300 -0.23 -25.74 -13.80
C ALA A 300 -0.71 -24.40 -13.23
N ASP A 301 -1.42 -23.60 -14.04
CA ASP A 301 -1.89 -22.25 -13.68
C ASP A 301 -2.63 -22.16 -12.34
N ALA A 302 -3.36 -23.21 -11.95
CA ALA A 302 -4.06 -23.23 -10.67
C ALA A 302 -3.09 -23.38 -9.49
N ASP A 303 -2.13 -24.29 -9.60
CA ASP A 303 -1.15 -24.60 -8.56
C ASP A 303 -0.14 -23.47 -8.40
N ASP A 304 0.35 -22.90 -9.52
CA ASP A 304 1.18 -21.69 -9.49
C ASP A 304 0.45 -20.54 -8.78
N ARG A 305 -0.81 -20.27 -9.14
CA ARG A 305 -1.60 -19.21 -8.49
C ARG A 305 -1.80 -19.47 -7.00
N ASN A 306 -2.12 -20.71 -6.60
CA ASN A 306 -2.32 -21.09 -5.21
C ASN A 306 -1.03 -20.93 -4.40
N ALA A 307 0.10 -21.45 -4.91
CA ALA A 307 1.41 -21.30 -4.30
C ALA A 307 1.81 -19.82 -4.17
N ARG A 308 1.59 -19.00 -5.21
CA ARG A 308 1.86 -17.57 -5.14
C ARG A 308 1.00 -16.85 -4.10
N CYS A 309 -0.27 -17.22 -3.97
CA CYS A 309 -1.18 -16.65 -2.98
C CYS A 309 -0.76 -17.02 -1.55
N ASP A 310 -0.42 -18.29 -1.32
CA ASP A 310 0.06 -18.79 -0.02
C ASP A 310 1.36 -18.08 0.39
N VAL A 311 2.38 -18.09 -0.47
CA VAL A 311 3.66 -17.42 -0.18
C VAL A 311 3.46 -15.91 0.02
N THR A 312 2.54 -15.29 -0.72
CA THR A 312 2.15 -13.88 -0.51
C THR A 312 1.59 -13.62 0.88
N ALA A 313 0.71 -14.50 1.36
CA ALA A 313 0.11 -14.42 2.69
C ALA A 313 1.19 -14.59 3.78
N ARG A 314 2.00 -15.65 3.69
CA ARG A 314 3.11 -15.95 4.63
C ARG A 314 4.14 -14.83 4.72
N LEU A 315 4.42 -14.16 3.60
CA LEU A 315 5.34 -13.03 3.53
C LEU A 315 4.69 -11.69 3.92
N GLY A 316 3.36 -11.61 4.05
CA GLY A 316 2.65 -10.38 4.43
C GLY A 316 2.55 -9.35 3.31
N HIS A 317 2.48 -9.80 2.07
CA HIS A 317 2.28 -8.93 0.91
C HIS A 317 0.78 -8.81 0.58
N ALA A 318 0.33 -7.64 0.14
CA ALA A 318 -1.09 -7.40 -0.16
C ALA A 318 -1.49 -7.84 -1.58
N ARG A 319 -0.53 -8.21 -2.43
CA ARG A 319 -0.74 -8.54 -3.84
C ARG A 319 0.29 -9.59 -4.27
N PRO A 320 -0.13 -10.67 -4.97
CA PRO A 320 0.78 -11.67 -5.50
C PRO A 320 1.84 -11.12 -6.46
N SER A 321 1.56 -10.03 -7.17
CA SER A 321 2.55 -9.41 -8.06
C SER A 321 3.81 -8.90 -7.34
N ILE A 322 3.76 -8.67 -6.03
CA ILE A 322 4.92 -8.23 -5.24
C ILE A 322 5.90 -9.38 -5.01
N THR A 323 5.39 -10.61 -4.91
CA THR A 323 6.23 -11.75 -4.56
C THR A 323 6.93 -12.39 -5.77
N THR A 324 6.56 -11.98 -6.99
CA THR A 324 7.38 -12.14 -8.22
C THR A 324 8.83 -11.67 -8.03
N ALA A 325 9.09 -10.76 -7.08
CA ALA A 325 10.44 -10.31 -6.72
C ALA A 325 11.27 -11.34 -5.95
N TYR A 326 10.70 -12.47 -5.53
CA TYR A 326 11.40 -13.56 -4.85
C TYR A 326 11.67 -14.73 -5.80
N TYR A 327 10.65 -15.18 -6.54
CA TYR A 327 10.69 -16.39 -7.37
C TYR A 327 10.66 -16.15 -8.90
N GLY A 328 10.50 -14.90 -9.35
CA GLY A 328 10.51 -14.54 -10.77
C GLY A 328 9.17 -14.70 -11.49
N LYS A 329 9.21 -14.56 -12.82
CA LYS A 329 8.08 -14.80 -13.74
C LYS A 329 8.35 -16.07 -14.54
N GLU A 330 7.31 -16.83 -14.84
CA GLU A 330 7.35 -17.78 -15.96
C GLU A 330 7.66 -17.03 -17.26
N ARG A 331 8.44 -17.66 -18.14
CA ARG A 331 8.48 -17.28 -19.55
C ARG A 331 7.08 -17.60 -20.11
N PRO A 332 6.30 -16.60 -20.56
CA PRO A 332 4.99 -16.90 -21.11
C PRO A 332 5.14 -17.75 -22.38
N ALA A 333 4.23 -18.71 -22.58
CA ALA A 333 3.97 -19.29 -23.89
C ALA A 333 3.62 -18.16 -24.89
N PRO A 334 3.91 -18.32 -26.19
CA PRO A 334 3.80 -17.22 -27.14
C PRO A 334 2.32 -16.91 -27.41
N ALA A 335 1.82 -15.83 -26.80
CA ALA A 335 0.57 -15.19 -27.20
C ALA A 335 0.85 -13.72 -27.49
N ALA A 336 0.57 -13.34 -28.75
CA ALA A 336 0.97 -12.11 -29.43
C ALA A 336 2.48 -11.87 -29.38
N THR A 337 3.09 -11.76 -30.55
CA THR A 337 4.47 -11.30 -30.68
C THR A 337 4.67 -9.99 -29.89
N PRO A 338 5.87 -9.73 -29.37
CA PRO A 338 6.20 -8.45 -28.74
C PRO A 338 5.77 -7.24 -29.59
N GLU A 339 5.79 -7.40 -30.91
CA GLU A 339 5.36 -6.43 -31.92
C GLU A 339 3.85 -6.21 -31.94
N GLU A 340 3.04 -7.26 -31.93
CA GLU A 340 1.56 -7.15 -31.87
C GLU A 340 1.10 -6.53 -30.54
N ARG A 341 1.73 -6.91 -29.43
CA ARG A 341 1.46 -6.32 -28.12
C ARG A 341 1.89 -4.86 -28.07
N GLN A 342 3.03 -4.52 -28.66
CA GLN A 342 3.53 -3.17 -28.75
C GLN A 342 2.62 -2.31 -29.63
N ARG A 343 2.14 -2.84 -30.76
CA ARG A 343 1.20 -2.18 -31.67
C ARG A 343 -0.12 -1.88 -30.97
N PHE A 344 -0.73 -2.85 -30.30
CA PHE A 344 -1.95 -2.65 -29.52
C PHE A 344 -1.79 -1.60 -28.41
N LEU A 345 -0.67 -1.63 -27.68
CA LEU A 345 -0.37 -0.64 -26.63
C LEU A 345 -0.08 0.76 -27.21
N GLN A 346 0.54 0.84 -28.37
CA GLN A 346 0.78 2.09 -29.09
C GLN A 346 -0.55 2.68 -29.58
N GLU A 347 -1.41 1.88 -30.19
CA GLU A 347 -2.74 2.28 -30.64
C GLU A 347 -3.59 2.80 -29.47
N GLN A 348 -3.65 2.08 -28.34
CA GLN A 348 -4.35 2.56 -27.15
C GLN A 348 -3.77 3.86 -26.60
N ARG A 349 -2.45 4.05 -26.65
CA ARG A 349 -1.79 5.30 -26.21
C ARG A 349 -2.17 6.48 -27.10
N VAL A 350 -2.18 6.27 -28.42
CA VAL A 350 -2.55 7.29 -29.41
C VAL A 350 -4.02 7.68 -29.25
N GLN A 351 -4.93 6.69 -29.19
CA GLN A 351 -6.35 6.91 -28.98
C GLN A 351 -6.63 7.69 -27.68
N ARG A 352 -5.95 7.31 -26.59
CA ARG A 352 -6.07 8.00 -25.31
C ARG A 352 -5.61 9.46 -25.40
N ARG A 353 -4.53 9.74 -26.12
CA ARG A 353 -4.02 11.11 -26.28
C ARG A 353 -5.01 11.97 -27.06
N LEU A 354 -5.54 11.44 -28.17
CA LEU A 354 -6.51 12.14 -29.02
C LEU A 354 -7.82 12.43 -28.27
N LEU A 355 -8.32 11.47 -27.47
CA LEU A 355 -9.53 11.67 -26.67
C LEU A 355 -9.33 12.71 -25.56
N VAL A 356 -8.17 12.68 -24.88
CA VAL A 356 -7.86 13.66 -23.83
C VAL A 356 -7.74 15.07 -24.39
N GLU A 357 -7.07 15.23 -25.54
CA GLU A 357 -6.96 16.54 -26.20
C GLU A 357 -8.33 17.03 -26.70
N ARG A 358 -9.13 16.16 -27.34
CA ARG A 358 -10.47 16.53 -27.84
C ARG A 358 -11.43 16.96 -26.72
N LEU A 359 -11.32 16.34 -25.54
CA LEU A 359 -12.24 16.57 -24.42
C LEU A 359 -11.72 17.55 -23.37
N LYS A 360 -10.50 18.09 -23.52
CA LYS A 360 -9.76 18.85 -22.50
C LYS A 360 -10.59 19.97 -21.85
N ASP A 361 -11.39 20.67 -22.64
CA ASP A 361 -12.18 21.82 -22.18
C ASP A 361 -13.63 21.45 -21.80
N ARG A 362 -14.05 20.21 -22.08
CA ARG A 362 -15.45 19.76 -21.97
C ARG A 362 -15.68 18.74 -20.84
N ILE A 363 -14.72 17.84 -20.60
CA ILE A 363 -14.82 16.77 -19.60
C ILE A 363 -14.88 17.29 -18.15
N GLY A 364 -14.37 18.50 -17.92
CA GLY A 364 -14.39 19.20 -16.64
C GLY A 364 -15.71 19.93 -16.34
N ALA A 365 -16.60 20.08 -17.31
CA ALA A 365 -17.81 20.90 -17.17
C ALA A 365 -18.93 20.16 -16.41
N ARG A 366 -19.68 20.89 -15.58
CA ARG A 366 -20.95 20.42 -15.01
C ARG A 366 -22.08 20.53 -16.04
N GLN A 367 -23.07 19.65 -15.96
CA GLN A 367 -24.24 19.67 -16.85
C GLN A 367 -25.07 20.96 -16.75
N ASN A 368 -25.02 21.65 -15.61
CA ASN A 368 -25.75 22.90 -15.38
C ASN A 368 -24.90 24.17 -15.58
N GLY A 369 -23.70 24.05 -16.15
CA GLY A 369 -22.80 25.19 -16.42
C GLY A 369 -22.16 25.86 -15.20
N ARG A 370 -22.47 25.45 -13.96
CA ARG A 370 -21.97 26.10 -12.72
C ARG A 370 -20.57 25.63 -12.33
N GLY A 371 -19.57 26.00 -13.13
CA GLY A 371 -18.15 25.79 -12.84
C GLY A 371 -17.67 24.33 -12.99
N PRO A 372 -16.38 24.07 -12.66
CA PRO A 372 -15.77 22.76 -12.90
C PRO A 372 -16.26 21.67 -11.92
N VAL A 373 -16.17 20.42 -12.34
CA VAL A 373 -16.38 19.25 -11.46
C VAL A 373 -15.20 19.04 -10.52
N GLY A 374 -15.46 18.46 -9.35
CA GLY A 374 -14.39 18.12 -8.40
C GLY A 374 -13.42 17.06 -8.94
N ALA A 375 -12.19 17.04 -8.42
CA ALA A 375 -11.12 16.15 -8.87
C ALA A 375 -11.48 14.65 -8.81
N GLY A 376 -12.29 14.23 -7.83
CA GLY A 376 -12.79 12.86 -7.73
C GLY A 376 -13.72 12.47 -8.87
N THR A 377 -14.63 13.37 -9.25
CA THR A 377 -15.57 13.20 -10.37
C THR A 377 -14.82 13.18 -11.70
N LEU A 378 -13.83 14.06 -11.88
CA LEU A 378 -12.98 14.08 -13.06
C LEU A 378 -12.21 12.76 -13.22
N ALA A 379 -11.64 12.23 -12.13
CA ALA A 379 -10.96 10.94 -12.12
C ALA A 379 -11.91 9.76 -12.42
N LEU A 380 -13.15 9.82 -11.92
CA LEU A 380 -14.17 8.82 -12.22
C LEU A 380 -14.57 8.84 -13.70
N ARG A 381 -14.87 10.02 -14.27
CA ARG A 381 -15.15 10.20 -15.70
C ARG A 381 -14.03 9.63 -16.57
N GLY A 382 -12.77 9.97 -16.24
CA GLY A 382 -11.61 9.45 -16.96
C GLY A 382 -11.50 7.92 -16.94
N ARG A 383 -11.78 7.27 -15.79
CA ARG A 383 -11.79 5.80 -15.70
C ARG A 383 -12.90 5.15 -16.53
N LEU A 384 -14.10 5.74 -16.52
CA LEU A 384 -15.24 5.20 -17.26
C LEU A 384 -15.05 5.33 -18.78
N LEU A 385 -14.51 6.45 -19.27
CA LEU A 385 -14.15 6.61 -20.68
C LEU A 385 -13.08 5.60 -21.12
N GLN A 386 -12.09 5.33 -20.26
CA GLN A 386 -11.10 4.28 -20.52
C GLN A 386 -11.73 2.90 -20.62
N GLY A 387 -12.71 2.60 -19.75
CA GLY A 387 -13.49 1.36 -19.81
C GLY A 387 -14.22 1.21 -21.16
N MET A 388 -14.89 2.28 -21.63
CA MET A 388 -15.59 2.28 -22.93
C MET A 388 -14.65 1.96 -24.09
N LEU A 389 -13.50 2.64 -24.18
CA LEU A 389 -12.51 2.39 -25.24
C LEU A 389 -11.96 0.97 -25.19
N ALA A 390 -11.67 0.44 -24.00
CA ALA A 390 -11.20 -0.94 -23.84
C ALA A 390 -12.26 -1.96 -24.26
N THR A 391 -13.53 -1.72 -23.94
CA THR A 391 -14.65 -2.56 -24.39
C THR A 391 -14.76 -2.56 -25.91
N LEU A 392 -14.71 -1.40 -26.54
CA LEU A 392 -14.78 -1.26 -28.00
C LEU A 392 -13.62 -1.99 -28.70
N ALA A 393 -12.38 -1.78 -28.23
CA ALA A 393 -11.20 -2.46 -28.76
C ALA A 393 -11.28 -3.99 -28.60
N LYS A 394 -11.79 -4.48 -27.46
CA LYS A 394 -11.95 -5.92 -27.20
C LYS A 394 -12.94 -6.61 -28.17
N HIS A 395 -13.94 -5.88 -28.65
CA HIS A 395 -14.94 -6.41 -29.58
C HIS A 395 -14.62 -6.06 -31.05
N GLY A 396 -13.36 -5.70 -31.35
CA GLY A 396 -12.91 -5.47 -32.72
C GLY A 396 -13.42 -4.17 -33.36
N ALA A 397 -13.95 -3.24 -32.57
CA ALA A 397 -14.45 -1.94 -33.04
C ALA A 397 -13.70 -0.76 -32.38
N PRO A 398 -12.36 -0.66 -32.51
CA PRO A 398 -11.59 0.40 -31.88
C PRO A 398 -11.92 1.77 -32.46
N LEU A 399 -12.00 2.79 -31.60
CA LEU A 399 -12.15 4.18 -32.04
C LEU A 399 -10.78 4.77 -32.39
N HIS A 400 -10.48 4.85 -33.69
CA HIS A 400 -9.22 5.44 -34.18
C HIS A 400 -9.13 6.95 -33.93
N THR A 401 -10.27 7.64 -33.91
CA THR A 401 -10.41 9.04 -33.45
C THR A 401 -11.67 9.18 -32.59
N PRO A 402 -11.75 10.18 -31.69
CA PRO A 402 -12.96 10.43 -30.91
C PRO A 402 -14.19 10.69 -31.79
N ASP A 403 -14.03 11.41 -32.91
CA ASP A 403 -15.12 11.80 -33.80
C ASP A 403 -15.64 10.62 -34.66
N ALA A 404 -14.90 9.49 -34.72
CA ALA A 404 -15.35 8.24 -35.35
C ALA A 404 -16.43 7.48 -34.53
N LEU A 405 -16.82 7.99 -33.37
CA LEU A 405 -17.92 7.43 -32.59
C LEU A 405 -19.20 7.44 -33.44
N GLY A 406 -19.82 6.27 -33.58
CA GLY A 406 -20.96 6.04 -34.47
C GLY A 406 -21.99 5.11 -33.84
N GLU A 407 -23.11 4.89 -34.53
CA GLU A 407 -24.25 4.12 -34.01
C GLU A 407 -23.87 2.69 -33.60
N SER A 408 -23.08 2.01 -34.43
CA SER A 408 -22.57 0.66 -34.16
C SER A 408 -21.78 0.57 -32.85
N HIS A 409 -20.98 1.60 -32.54
CA HIS A 409 -20.22 1.69 -31.28
C HIS A 409 -21.14 1.90 -30.08
N ILE A 410 -22.18 2.73 -30.23
CA ILE A 410 -23.18 2.98 -29.19
C ILE A 410 -23.95 1.69 -28.88
N ASP A 411 -24.44 1.01 -29.90
CA ASP A 411 -25.25 -0.19 -29.76
C ASP A 411 -24.43 -1.34 -29.14
N LEU A 412 -23.15 -1.47 -29.53
CA LEU A 412 -22.21 -2.43 -28.94
C LEU A 412 -21.98 -2.16 -27.44
N LEU A 413 -21.74 -0.90 -27.04
CA LEU A 413 -21.57 -0.54 -25.63
C LEU A 413 -22.83 -0.79 -24.80
N LEU A 414 -24.00 -0.43 -25.33
CA LEU A 414 -25.29 -0.64 -24.67
C LEU A 414 -25.62 -2.13 -24.54
N ALA A 415 -25.40 -2.93 -25.58
CA ALA A 415 -25.56 -4.38 -25.54
C ALA A 415 -24.62 -5.03 -24.53
N HIS A 416 -23.34 -4.62 -24.52
CA HIS A 416 -22.35 -5.11 -23.57
C HIS A 416 -22.74 -4.81 -22.10
N TRP A 417 -23.26 -3.61 -21.81
CA TRP A 417 -23.69 -3.28 -20.45
C TRP A 417 -24.98 -3.98 -20.03
N ARG A 418 -25.93 -4.19 -20.95
CA ARG A 418 -27.17 -4.95 -20.68
C ARG A 418 -26.87 -6.43 -20.42
N ALA A 419 -25.92 -7.01 -21.15
CA ALA A 419 -25.51 -8.40 -20.99
C ALA A 419 -24.53 -8.63 -19.84
N SER A 420 -24.05 -7.57 -19.15
CA SER A 420 -23.01 -7.72 -18.11
C SER A 420 -23.60 -8.12 -16.75
N PRO A 421 -23.32 -9.34 -16.25
CA PRO A 421 -23.82 -9.80 -14.95
C PRO A 421 -23.14 -9.09 -13.76
N THR A 422 -22.10 -8.29 -14.02
CA THR A 422 -21.27 -7.64 -13.00
C THR A 422 -21.62 -6.16 -12.78
N LEU A 423 -22.46 -5.58 -13.63
CA LEU A 423 -22.77 -4.15 -13.61
C LEU A 423 -24.08 -3.87 -12.86
N SER A 424 -24.04 -3.13 -11.76
CA SER A 424 -25.27 -2.77 -11.03
C SER A 424 -26.13 -1.77 -11.85
N PRO A 425 -27.46 -1.73 -11.66
CA PRO A 425 -28.34 -0.78 -12.38
C PRO A 425 -27.96 0.69 -12.16
N ALA A 426 -27.38 1.04 -11.00
CA ALA A 426 -26.85 2.38 -10.74
C ALA A 426 -25.54 2.66 -11.48
N SER A 427 -24.68 1.66 -11.64
CA SER A 427 -23.43 1.79 -12.39
C SER A 427 -23.69 1.84 -13.90
N ALA A 428 -24.64 1.05 -14.39
CA ALA A 428 -25.16 1.12 -15.75
C ALA A 428 -25.70 2.52 -16.06
N ARG A 429 -26.51 3.09 -15.15
CA ARG A 429 -26.97 4.49 -15.22
C ARG A 429 -25.83 5.48 -15.41
N ASN A 430 -24.81 5.40 -14.57
CA ASN A 430 -23.68 6.33 -14.63
C ASN A 430 -22.88 6.20 -15.95
N GLN A 431 -22.73 4.97 -16.47
CA GLN A 431 -22.07 4.75 -17.76
C GLN A 431 -22.88 5.29 -18.94
N VAL A 432 -24.19 5.06 -18.96
CA VAL A 432 -25.09 5.56 -20.01
C VAL A 432 -25.20 7.08 -19.98
N GLN A 433 -25.30 7.69 -18.79
CA GLN A 433 -25.28 9.15 -18.64
C GLN A 433 -23.96 9.75 -19.13
N LEU A 434 -22.83 9.11 -18.83
CA LEU A 434 -21.54 9.58 -19.31
C LEU A 434 -21.39 9.38 -20.83
N LEU A 435 -21.93 8.31 -21.41
CA LEU A 435 -21.93 8.08 -22.84
C LEU A 435 -22.75 9.15 -23.57
N ALA A 436 -23.93 9.50 -23.04
CA ALA A 436 -24.73 10.60 -23.59
C ALA A 436 -24.02 11.96 -23.46
N GLN A 437 -23.28 12.18 -22.37
CA GLN A 437 -22.43 13.37 -22.22
C GLN A 437 -21.27 13.37 -23.22
N LEU A 438 -20.63 12.23 -23.44
CA LEU A 438 -19.55 12.07 -24.41
C LEU A 438 -20.03 12.41 -25.83
N CYS A 439 -21.17 11.89 -26.26
CA CYS A 439 -21.77 12.24 -27.56
C CYS A 439 -22.02 13.75 -27.66
N GLY A 440 -22.50 14.39 -26.59
CA GLY A 440 -22.65 15.85 -26.54
C GLY A 440 -21.30 16.59 -26.63
N TRP A 441 -20.26 16.09 -25.97
CA TRP A 441 -18.91 16.68 -26.04
C TRP A 441 -18.21 16.46 -27.38
N LEU A 442 -18.68 15.53 -28.19
CA LEU A 442 -18.19 15.28 -29.55
C LEU A 442 -19.05 15.96 -30.61
N ASP A 443 -19.97 16.84 -30.22
CA ASP A 443 -20.88 17.55 -31.13
C ASP A 443 -21.79 16.60 -31.94
N ARG A 444 -22.19 15.47 -31.32
CA ARG A 444 -23.08 14.43 -31.88
C ARG A 444 -24.42 14.34 -31.13
N PRO A 445 -25.31 15.33 -31.27
CA PRO A 445 -26.58 15.39 -30.55
C PRO A 445 -27.55 14.26 -30.93
N ASP A 446 -27.45 13.77 -32.17
CA ASP A 446 -28.14 12.59 -32.73
C ASP A 446 -27.84 11.33 -31.91
N LEU A 447 -26.56 11.02 -31.71
CA LEU A 447 -26.13 9.88 -30.91
C LEU A 447 -26.49 10.06 -29.43
N ALA A 448 -26.40 11.28 -28.91
CA ALA A 448 -26.79 11.58 -27.53
C ALA A 448 -28.30 11.35 -27.30
N ALA A 449 -29.15 11.69 -28.27
CA ALA A 449 -30.58 11.42 -28.23
C ALA A 449 -30.85 9.90 -28.28
N ARG A 450 -30.15 9.16 -29.15
CA ARG A 450 -30.25 7.68 -29.25
C ARG A 450 -29.90 6.99 -27.93
N VAL A 451 -28.78 7.37 -27.30
CA VAL A 451 -28.37 6.84 -25.98
C VAL A 451 -29.44 7.11 -24.91
N ARG A 452 -30.05 8.30 -24.92
CA ARG A 452 -31.11 8.68 -23.96
C ARG A 452 -32.44 7.97 -24.23
N ALA A 453 -32.79 7.74 -25.50
CA ALA A 453 -34.00 7.00 -25.89
C ALA A 453 -33.88 5.53 -25.48
N ALA A 454 -32.76 4.88 -25.80
CA ALA A 454 -32.45 3.51 -25.41
C ALA A 454 -32.41 3.29 -23.88
N TRP A 455 -32.23 4.37 -23.11
CA TRP A 455 -32.28 4.40 -21.67
C TRP A 455 -33.72 4.55 -21.11
N LYS A 456 -34.56 5.41 -21.71
CA LYS A 456 -35.94 5.65 -21.24
C LYS A 456 -36.86 4.45 -21.42
N THR A 457 -36.68 3.66 -22.47
CA THR A 457 -37.41 2.39 -22.69
C THR A 457 -37.11 1.32 -21.63
N ALA A 458 -36.16 1.54 -20.71
CA ALA A 458 -35.75 0.59 -19.68
C ALA A 458 -36.31 0.89 -18.25
N GLY A 459 -37.22 1.86 -18.10
CA GLY A 459 -38.01 2.08 -16.87
C GLY A 459 -37.26 2.69 -15.67
N ALA A 460 -37.57 3.94 -15.32
CA ALA A 460 -37.19 4.52 -14.03
C ALA A 460 -38.22 5.58 -13.57
N SER A 461 -38.99 5.27 -12.52
CA SER A 461 -39.89 6.19 -11.82
C SER A 461 -39.13 7.02 -10.75
N PRO A 462 -39.63 8.20 -10.32
CA PRO A 462 -38.97 9.03 -9.32
C PRO A 462 -38.98 8.36 -7.93
N LEU A 463 -37.85 8.39 -7.22
CA LEU A 463 -37.64 7.77 -5.91
C LEU A 463 -38.25 8.61 -4.78
N SER A 464 -39.14 8.04 -3.96
CA SER A 464 -39.53 8.60 -2.66
C SER A 464 -38.47 8.29 -1.59
N HIS A 465 -38.42 9.10 -0.52
CA HIS A 465 -37.55 8.83 0.62
C HIS A 465 -38.01 7.56 1.37
N PRO A 466 -37.08 6.64 1.69
CA PRO A 466 -37.41 5.40 2.39
C PRO A 466 -37.92 5.64 3.81
N ARG A 467 -38.94 4.89 4.24
CA ARG A 467 -39.37 4.87 5.66
C ARG A 467 -38.32 4.12 6.51
N PRO A 468 -38.03 4.57 7.75
CA PRO A 468 -37.11 3.86 8.64
C PRO A 468 -37.67 2.47 9.02
N TRP A 469 -36.80 1.46 9.04
CA TRP A 469 -37.16 0.10 9.43
C TRP A 469 -37.11 -0.08 10.96
N SER A 470 -37.96 -0.96 11.50
CA SER A 470 -37.87 -1.41 12.90
C SER A 470 -36.70 -2.38 13.10
N GLU A 471 -36.18 -2.49 14.33
CA GLU A 471 -35.11 -3.45 14.65
C GLU A 471 -35.51 -4.88 14.30
N ALA A 472 -36.77 -5.28 14.56
CA ALA A 472 -37.28 -6.60 14.22
C ALA A 472 -37.20 -6.88 12.70
N ARG A 473 -37.59 -5.92 11.85
CA ARG A 473 -37.47 -6.04 10.39
C ARG A 473 -36.01 -6.10 9.95
N ILE A 474 -35.11 -5.35 10.61
CA ILE A 474 -33.67 -5.43 10.30
C ILE A 474 -33.14 -6.83 10.61
N GLN A 475 -33.50 -7.40 11.76
CA GLN A 475 -33.06 -8.75 12.17
C GLN A 475 -33.63 -9.84 11.25
N GLU A 476 -34.90 -9.73 10.87
CA GLU A 476 -35.52 -10.62 9.87
C GLU A 476 -34.72 -10.64 8.56
N ARG A 477 -34.38 -9.46 8.02
CA ARG A 477 -33.62 -9.35 6.77
C ARG A 477 -32.17 -9.82 6.90
N LEU A 478 -31.53 -9.54 8.03
CA LEU A 478 -30.18 -10.07 8.31
C LEU A 478 -30.18 -11.59 8.46
N GLN A 479 -31.23 -12.18 9.05
CA GLN A 479 -31.37 -13.63 9.13
C GLN A 479 -31.53 -14.26 7.75
N ALA A 480 -32.37 -13.69 6.87
CA ALA A 480 -32.50 -14.16 5.50
C ALA A 480 -31.15 -14.09 4.72
N ILE A 481 -30.35 -13.04 4.96
CA ILE A 481 -28.98 -12.97 4.41
C ILE A 481 -28.10 -14.06 5.02
N ARG A 482 -28.19 -14.30 6.33
CA ARG A 482 -27.37 -15.29 7.04
C ARG A 482 -27.61 -16.70 6.54
N ASP A 483 -28.86 -17.05 6.27
CA ASP A 483 -29.26 -18.35 5.71
C ASP A 483 -28.68 -18.56 4.30
N ARG A 484 -28.44 -17.47 3.55
CA ARG A 484 -27.88 -17.52 2.20
C ARG A 484 -26.35 -17.41 2.16
N ASP A 485 -25.77 -16.53 2.96
CA ASP A 485 -24.34 -16.22 3.01
C ASP A 485 -23.97 -15.73 4.42
N PRO A 486 -23.55 -16.63 5.34
CA PRO A 486 -23.29 -16.27 6.73
C PRO A 486 -22.14 -15.27 6.89
N ARG A 487 -21.12 -15.31 6.01
CA ARG A 487 -20.02 -14.34 6.01
C ARG A 487 -20.49 -12.96 5.56
N ALA A 488 -21.44 -12.88 4.61
CA ALA A 488 -22.03 -11.60 4.21
C ALA A 488 -22.90 -11.02 5.33
N ALA A 489 -23.70 -11.84 6.03
CA ALA A 489 -24.45 -11.37 7.21
C ALA A 489 -23.52 -10.81 8.29
N LEU A 490 -22.48 -11.57 8.66
CA LEU A 490 -21.47 -11.11 9.62
C LEU A 490 -20.83 -9.78 9.17
N HIS A 491 -20.50 -9.64 7.89
CA HIS A 491 -19.95 -8.40 7.34
C HIS A 491 -20.88 -7.20 7.57
N LEU A 492 -22.18 -7.38 7.35
CA LEU A 492 -23.17 -6.31 7.54
C LEU A 492 -23.35 -5.96 9.01
N GLU A 493 -23.35 -6.95 9.89
CA GLU A 493 -23.43 -6.75 11.34
C GLU A 493 -22.20 -6.01 11.87
N LEU A 494 -20.99 -6.35 11.41
CA LEU A 494 -19.77 -5.63 11.76
C LEU A 494 -19.81 -4.16 11.30
N VAL A 495 -20.41 -3.88 10.14
CA VAL A 495 -20.57 -2.49 9.66
C VAL A 495 -21.62 -1.74 10.47
N ARG A 496 -22.74 -2.39 10.75
CA ARG A 496 -23.91 -1.79 11.41
C ARG A 496 -23.71 -1.59 12.91
N VAL A 497 -23.36 -2.66 13.61
CA VAL A 497 -23.36 -2.77 15.08
C VAL A 497 -22.01 -2.34 15.66
N VAL A 498 -20.91 -2.73 15.03
CA VAL A 498 -19.56 -2.35 15.48
C VAL A 498 -19.12 -1.01 14.88
N GLY A 499 -19.75 -0.58 13.79
CA GLY A 499 -19.44 0.69 13.12
C GLY A 499 -18.19 0.64 12.24
N LEU A 500 -17.81 -0.55 11.76
CA LEU A 500 -16.71 -0.69 10.80
C LEU A 500 -17.12 -0.15 9.42
N THR A 501 -16.15 0.31 8.64
CA THR A 501 -16.38 0.48 7.20
C THR A 501 -16.46 -0.87 6.49
N HIS A 502 -17.13 -0.96 5.34
CA HIS A 502 -17.15 -2.19 4.54
C HIS A 502 -15.76 -2.78 4.26
N ARG A 503 -14.76 -1.92 3.99
CA ARG A 503 -13.40 -2.40 3.71
C ARG A 503 -12.74 -2.95 4.98
N GLN A 504 -12.95 -2.30 6.13
CA GLN A 504 -12.48 -2.79 7.43
C GLN A 504 -13.12 -4.13 7.78
N ALA A 505 -14.45 -4.23 7.67
CA ALA A 505 -15.20 -5.46 7.94
C ALA A 505 -14.71 -6.61 7.04
N GLY A 506 -14.54 -6.37 5.74
CA GLY A 506 -14.04 -7.40 4.82
C GLY A 506 -12.62 -7.87 5.13
N MET A 507 -11.75 -7.00 5.63
CA MET A 507 -10.37 -7.33 5.99
C MET A 507 -10.17 -7.75 7.44
N LEU A 508 -11.25 -7.78 8.24
CA LEU A 508 -11.18 -8.12 9.64
C LEU A 508 -10.81 -9.59 9.80
N GLN A 509 -9.88 -9.86 10.72
CA GLN A 509 -9.53 -11.18 11.20
C GLN A 509 -9.99 -11.27 12.66
N PRO A 510 -11.20 -11.79 12.95
CA PRO A 510 -11.80 -11.69 14.28
C PRO A 510 -10.90 -12.27 15.39
N ALA A 511 -10.42 -13.50 15.20
CA ALA A 511 -9.55 -14.20 16.16
C ALA A 511 -8.21 -13.48 16.43
N ALA A 512 -7.67 -12.74 15.45
CA ALA A 512 -6.46 -11.95 15.66
C ALA A 512 -6.75 -10.54 16.22
N ALA A 513 -7.93 -9.98 15.94
CA ALA A 513 -8.24 -8.57 16.22
C ALA A 513 -8.92 -8.36 17.58
N PHE A 514 -9.68 -9.34 18.07
CA PHE A 514 -10.50 -9.20 19.27
C PHE A 514 -9.86 -9.90 20.48
N ARG A 515 -9.61 -9.17 21.57
CA ARG A 515 -9.08 -9.71 22.84
C ARG A 515 -9.45 -8.80 24.01
N ASP A 516 -9.77 -9.38 25.17
CA ASP A 516 -10.01 -8.66 26.43
C ASP A 516 -11.02 -7.52 26.31
N GLY A 517 -12.13 -7.78 25.59
CA GLY A 517 -13.18 -6.78 25.37
C GLY A 517 -12.81 -5.65 24.41
N VAL A 518 -11.71 -5.77 23.67
CA VAL A 518 -11.22 -4.75 22.76
C VAL A 518 -10.99 -5.32 21.35
N LEU A 519 -11.52 -4.62 20.34
CA LEU A 519 -11.30 -4.95 18.93
C LEU A 519 -10.30 -3.98 18.30
N ASP A 520 -9.11 -4.48 17.95
CA ASP A 520 -8.05 -3.72 17.32
C ASP A 520 -8.06 -3.92 15.79
N VAL A 521 -8.47 -2.89 15.05
CA VAL A 521 -8.54 -2.90 13.58
C VAL A 521 -7.22 -2.36 13.00
N LEU A 522 -6.50 -3.24 12.32
CA LEU A 522 -5.16 -2.98 11.75
C LEU A 522 -5.17 -2.72 10.24
N TRP A 523 -6.32 -2.95 9.58
CA TRP A 523 -6.48 -2.88 8.13
C TRP A 523 -7.48 -1.80 7.74
N GLU A 524 -7.30 -1.20 6.56
CA GLU A 524 -8.22 -0.17 6.05
C GLU A 524 -8.48 0.97 7.06
N THR A 525 -7.45 1.29 7.84
CA THR A 525 -7.46 2.38 8.83
C THR A 525 -6.73 3.61 8.31
N PRO A 526 -6.94 4.77 8.98
CA PRO A 526 -6.11 5.93 8.75
C PRO A 526 -4.63 5.55 8.89
N PRO A 527 -3.75 6.13 8.08
CA PRO A 527 -2.42 5.59 7.96
C PRO A 527 -1.58 5.87 9.22
N ASP A 528 -0.70 4.92 9.55
CA ASP A 528 0.09 4.95 10.79
C ASP A 528 -0.78 4.98 12.05
N ARG A 529 -2.04 4.52 11.94
CA ARG A 529 -2.95 4.33 13.06
C ARG A 529 -3.41 2.88 13.19
N VAL A 530 -3.77 2.52 14.41
CA VAL A 530 -4.61 1.37 14.74
C VAL A 530 -5.89 1.94 15.32
N LEU A 531 -7.04 1.43 14.88
CA LEU A 531 -8.32 1.82 15.46
C LEU A 531 -8.66 0.78 16.52
N ARG A 532 -8.84 1.25 17.75
CA ARG A 532 -9.17 0.42 18.91
C ARG A 532 -10.61 0.69 19.31
N TYR A 533 -11.47 -0.30 19.13
CA TYR A 533 -12.89 -0.24 19.47
C TYR A 533 -13.11 -0.89 20.84
N PRO A 534 -13.53 -0.13 21.85
CA PRO A 534 -13.96 -0.73 23.11
C PRO A 534 -15.28 -1.45 22.90
N ILE A 535 -15.36 -2.73 23.26
CA ILE A 535 -16.56 -3.53 23.10
C ILE A 535 -17.16 -3.77 24.48
N ALA A 536 -18.10 -2.92 24.88
CA ALA A 536 -18.78 -2.98 26.17
C ALA A 536 -20.23 -3.48 26.08
N GLY A 537 -20.93 -3.23 24.96
CA GLY A 537 -22.34 -3.60 24.83
C GLY A 537 -22.57 -5.05 24.43
N ALA A 538 -23.70 -5.59 24.87
CA ALA A 538 -24.07 -7.00 24.67
C ALA A 538 -24.27 -7.35 23.19
N ARG A 539 -24.83 -6.43 22.39
CA ARG A 539 -25.05 -6.65 20.96
C ARG A 539 -23.74 -6.71 20.18
N GLN A 540 -22.79 -5.82 20.48
CA GLN A 540 -21.46 -5.82 19.87
C GLN A 540 -20.67 -7.09 20.27
N ARG A 541 -20.81 -7.53 21.53
CA ARG A 541 -20.23 -8.78 22.02
C ARG A 541 -20.78 -9.98 21.25
N ALA A 542 -22.10 -10.10 21.13
CA ALA A 542 -22.74 -11.19 20.39
C ALA A 542 -22.28 -11.27 18.91
N VAL A 543 -22.13 -10.13 18.23
CA VAL A 543 -21.61 -10.09 16.85
C VAL A 543 -20.18 -10.62 16.78
N LEU A 544 -19.32 -10.27 17.73
CA LEU A 544 -17.93 -10.72 17.76
C LEU A 544 -17.79 -12.19 18.19
N ASP A 545 -18.63 -12.67 19.11
CA ASP A 545 -18.65 -14.07 19.51
C ASP A 545 -19.10 -14.95 18.33
N HIS A 546 -20.12 -14.52 17.59
CA HIS A 546 -20.48 -15.16 16.32
C HIS A 546 -19.35 -15.09 15.29
N ALA A 547 -18.63 -13.96 15.20
CA ALA A 547 -17.48 -13.83 14.31
C ALA A 547 -16.37 -14.84 14.63
N LEU A 548 -16.11 -15.08 15.92
CA LEU A 548 -15.12 -16.06 16.38
C LEU A 548 -15.59 -17.50 16.15
N ALA A 549 -16.88 -17.79 16.33
CA ALA A 549 -17.44 -19.11 16.03
C ALA A 549 -17.38 -19.43 14.53
N LEU A 550 -17.66 -18.44 13.66
CA LEU A 550 -17.63 -18.61 12.22
C LEU A 550 -16.21 -18.62 11.63
N LEU A 551 -15.29 -17.86 12.23
CA LEU A 551 -13.91 -17.64 11.76
C LEU A 551 -12.91 -17.84 12.91
N PRO A 552 -12.72 -19.09 13.38
CA PRO A 552 -11.90 -19.36 14.57
C PRO A 552 -10.39 -19.19 14.31
N ALA A 553 -9.94 -19.33 13.06
CA ALA A 553 -8.54 -19.24 12.71
C ALA A 553 -8.01 -17.78 12.71
N PRO A 554 -6.80 -17.50 13.25
CA PRO A 554 -6.25 -16.15 13.35
C PRO A 554 -5.99 -15.43 12.02
N ASP A 555 -5.74 -16.17 10.94
CA ASP A 555 -5.48 -15.66 9.61
C ASP A 555 -6.75 -15.49 8.77
N GLU A 556 -7.84 -16.15 9.17
CA GLU A 556 -9.11 -16.08 8.46
C GLU A 556 -9.69 -14.67 8.50
N ARG A 557 -10.04 -14.19 7.31
CA ARG A 557 -10.71 -12.90 7.11
C ARG A 557 -12.18 -13.12 6.82
N VAL A 558 -13.00 -12.13 7.13
CA VAL A 558 -14.42 -12.10 6.70
C VAL A 558 -14.50 -12.25 5.17
N CYS A 559 -13.64 -11.54 4.43
CA CYS A 559 -13.42 -11.79 2.99
C CYS A 559 -12.71 -13.15 2.80
N PRO A 560 -13.32 -14.12 2.10
CA PRO A 560 -12.73 -15.44 1.93
C PRO A 560 -11.44 -15.39 1.09
N PRO A 561 -10.48 -16.31 1.33
CA PRO A 561 -9.16 -16.29 0.71
C PRO A 561 -9.17 -16.39 -0.83
N GLY A 562 -10.19 -17.05 -1.40
CA GLY A 562 -10.37 -17.16 -2.85
C GLY A 562 -10.93 -15.91 -3.56
N LEU A 563 -11.28 -14.86 -2.81
CA LEU A 563 -11.83 -13.62 -3.38
C LEU A 563 -10.94 -12.42 -3.10
N SER A 564 -10.77 -11.58 -4.12
CA SER A 564 -10.22 -10.24 -3.92
C SER A 564 -11.21 -9.41 -3.09
N LEU A 565 -10.71 -8.48 -2.26
CA LEU A 565 -11.57 -7.58 -1.49
C LEU A 565 -12.61 -6.84 -2.37
N PRO A 566 -12.27 -6.30 -3.55
CA PRO A 566 -13.28 -5.74 -4.46
C PRO A 566 -14.37 -6.73 -4.90
N SER A 567 -13.99 -7.98 -5.23
CA SER A 567 -14.93 -9.04 -5.61
C SER A 567 -15.85 -9.41 -4.45
N TRP A 568 -15.28 -9.51 -3.24
CA TRP A 568 -16.05 -9.75 -2.02
C TRP A 568 -17.04 -8.63 -1.73
N LEU A 569 -16.61 -7.37 -1.83
CA LEU A 569 -17.51 -6.22 -1.66
C LEU A 569 -18.65 -6.23 -2.68
N ALA A 570 -18.36 -6.57 -3.94
CA ALA A 570 -19.40 -6.70 -4.96
C ALA A 570 -20.43 -7.79 -4.59
N ARG A 571 -19.97 -8.93 -4.07
CA ARG A 571 -20.84 -10.01 -3.57
C ARG A 571 -21.68 -9.56 -2.36
N VAL A 572 -21.06 -8.92 -1.37
CA VAL A 572 -21.78 -8.36 -0.20
C VAL A 572 -22.86 -7.38 -0.65
N TYR A 573 -22.53 -6.45 -1.55
CA TYR A 573 -23.51 -5.49 -2.09
C TYR A 573 -24.62 -6.16 -2.91
N HIS A 574 -24.32 -7.26 -3.59
CA HIS A 574 -25.32 -8.04 -4.31
C HIS A 574 -26.29 -8.70 -3.33
N VAL A 575 -25.80 -9.46 -2.34
CA VAL A 575 -26.64 -10.15 -1.34
C VAL A 575 -27.44 -9.14 -0.50
N LEU A 576 -26.81 -8.04 -0.08
CA LEU A 576 -27.45 -6.94 0.64
C LEU A 576 -28.72 -6.43 -0.07
N ARG A 577 -28.66 -6.29 -1.40
CA ARG A 577 -29.79 -5.80 -2.21
C ARG A 577 -30.76 -6.90 -2.60
N ALA A 578 -30.24 -8.03 -3.10
CA ALA A 578 -31.03 -9.10 -3.69
C ALA A 578 -31.80 -9.91 -2.63
N VAL A 579 -31.21 -10.10 -1.44
CA VAL A 579 -31.81 -10.87 -0.34
C VAL A 579 -32.29 -9.93 0.74
N GLY A 580 -31.44 -8.98 1.15
CA GLY A 580 -31.76 -8.06 2.24
C GLY A 580 -32.79 -6.99 1.90
N GLY A 581 -32.96 -6.63 0.62
CA GLY A 581 -33.75 -5.46 0.23
C GLY A 581 -33.18 -4.13 0.75
N ILE A 582 -31.90 -4.09 1.15
CA ILE A 582 -31.28 -2.90 1.73
C ILE A 582 -30.57 -2.10 0.63
N GLY A 583 -30.86 -0.79 0.55
CA GLY A 583 -30.27 0.12 -0.44
C GLY A 583 -30.78 -0.08 -1.87
N VAL A 584 -31.95 -0.71 -2.03
CA VAL A 584 -32.72 -0.71 -3.29
C VAL A 584 -33.59 0.56 -3.37
N PRO A 585 -34.02 0.98 -4.57
CA PRO A 585 -35.01 2.05 -4.74
C PRO A 585 -36.16 2.02 -3.71
N GLY A 586 -36.31 3.10 -2.93
CA GLY A 586 -37.40 3.23 -1.94
C GLY A 586 -37.17 2.55 -0.59
N GLU A 587 -36.04 1.86 -0.39
CA GLU A 587 -35.67 1.20 0.87
C GLU A 587 -34.42 1.84 1.51
N PRO A 588 -34.24 1.75 2.85
CA PRO A 588 -33.13 2.38 3.56
C PRO A 588 -31.79 1.77 3.17
N THR A 589 -30.74 2.57 3.23
CA THR A 589 -29.36 2.11 3.07
C THR A 589 -28.84 1.52 4.37
N LEU A 590 -27.74 0.75 4.30
CA LEU A 590 -27.09 0.23 5.51
C LEU A 590 -26.60 1.35 6.45
N ALA A 591 -26.31 2.55 5.91
CA ALA A 591 -25.93 3.70 6.73
C ALA A 591 -27.12 4.23 7.54
N ASP A 592 -28.33 4.19 6.97
CA ASP A 592 -29.57 4.60 7.65
C ASP A 592 -29.96 3.60 8.76
N LEU A 593 -29.48 2.35 8.66
CA LEU A 593 -29.74 1.29 9.63
C LEU A 593 -28.66 1.19 10.71
N LYS A 594 -27.66 2.07 10.74
CA LYS A 594 -26.52 1.99 11.67
C LYS A 594 -27.00 2.00 13.12
N ASP A 595 -26.38 1.15 13.94
CA ASP A 595 -26.70 1.08 15.36
C ASP A 595 -26.25 2.38 16.07
N PRO A 596 -27.15 3.08 16.80
CA PRO A 596 -26.78 4.28 17.55
C PRO A 596 -25.76 4.00 18.67
N GLU A 597 -25.70 2.77 19.17
CA GLU A 597 -24.76 2.35 20.21
C GLU A 597 -23.43 1.83 19.64
N ALA A 598 -23.20 1.99 18.34
CA ALA A 598 -21.94 1.56 17.74
C ALA A 598 -20.73 2.28 18.39
N PRO A 599 -19.69 1.53 18.84
CA PRO A 599 -18.59 2.09 19.59
C PRO A 599 -17.77 3.08 18.76
N THR A 600 -17.33 4.17 19.41
CA THR A 600 -16.41 5.12 18.79
C THR A 600 -14.97 4.64 18.98
N PRO A 601 -14.19 4.41 17.90
CA PRO A 601 -12.82 3.94 18.04
C PRO A 601 -11.88 5.03 18.51
N THR A 602 -10.88 4.64 19.30
CA THR A 602 -9.70 5.46 19.57
C THR A 602 -8.61 5.17 18.54
N ALA A 603 -7.94 6.23 18.05
CA ALA A 603 -6.88 6.10 17.05
C ALA A 603 -5.49 6.16 17.69
N LEU A 604 -4.82 5.03 17.78
CA LEU A 604 -3.48 4.92 18.38
C LEU A 604 -2.39 5.06 17.31
N PRO A 605 -1.22 5.70 17.59
CA PRO A 605 -0.07 5.64 16.70
C PRO A 605 0.38 4.20 16.51
N ARG A 606 0.41 3.72 15.26
CA ARG A 606 0.64 2.32 14.92
C ARG A 606 2.00 1.81 15.37
N GLU A 607 3.05 2.59 15.16
CA GLU A 607 4.41 2.20 15.59
C GLU A 607 4.49 2.05 17.12
N ALA A 608 3.97 3.03 17.87
CA ALA A 608 3.94 2.97 19.32
C ALA A 608 3.07 1.81 19.84
N TYR A 609 1.90 1.59 19.25
CA TYR A 609 1.03 0.46 19.58
C TYR A 609 1.72 -0.89 19.34
N LEU A 610 2.42 -1.03 18.21
CA LEU A 610 3.14 -2.27 17.88
C LEU A 610 4.37 -2.50 18.77
N LEU A 611 5.08 -1.43 19.16
CA LEU A 611 6.21 -1.52 20.10
C LEU A 611 5.74 -1.83 21.52
N ALA A 612 4.67 -1.20 21.99
CA ALA A 612 4.08 -1.48 23.30
C ALA A 612 3.59 -2.93 23.37
N ARG A 613 2.93 -3.43 22.33
CA ARG A 613 2.62 -4.87 22.20
C ARG A 613 3.86 -5.74 22.19
N ALA A 614 4.99 -5.23 21.68
CA ALA A 614 6.25 -5.96 21.69
C ALA A 614 6.97 -5.96 23.06
N GLY A 615 6.38 -5.35 24.11
CA GLY A 615 7.02 -5.17 25.41
C GLY A 615 8.09 -4.08 25.41
N LEU A 616 8.12 -3.20 24.40
CA LEU A 616 9.10 -2.13 24.27
C LEU A 616 8.46 -0.77 24.55
N ALA A 617 9.21 0.08 25.25
CA ALA A 617 8.84 1.48 25.40
C ALA A 617 8.82 2.16 24.01
N ALA A 618 7.74 2.88 23.71
CA ALA A 618 7.70 3.71 22.52
C ALA A 618 8.81 4.78 22.61
N PRO A 619 9.53 5.09 21.52
CA PRO A 619 10.52 6.15 21.55
C PRO A 619 9.84 7.46 21.99
N LYS A 620 10.37 8.11 23.03
CA LYS A 620 9.89 9.42 23.47
C LYS A 620 9.86 10.35 22.24
N PRO A 621 8.75 11.05 21.97
CA PRO A 621 8.71 11.98 20.87
C PRO A 621 9.81 13.03 21.08
N ARG A 622 10.78 13.06 20.17
CA ARG A 622 11.74 14.17 20.05
C ARG A 622 11.10 15.33 19.31
#